data_AF-G0P3X6-F1
#
_entry.id   AF-G0P3X6-F1
#
_cell.length_a   1.000
_cell.length_b   1.000
_cell.length_c   1.000
_cell.angle_alpha   90.00
_cell.angle_beta   90.00
_cell.angle_gamma   90.00
#
_symmetry.space_group_name_H-M   'P 1'
#
loop_
_entity.id
_entity.type
_entity.pdbx_description
1 polymer ?
#
loop_
_entity_poly.entity_id
_entity_poly.type
_entity_poly.pdbx_seq_one_letter_code
_entity_poly.pdbx_strand_id
1 'polypeptide(L)'
;MKRVRQEFLPHGSNNLFQDVELNDVKLEEVDEETFYKRQKVNNDLEGMIKEEDFIDKVPKEEPYYQEFQVKEPKPEKKHLEIPAWRPKIQCVTDFLNDDSDDVDFGMNLGSSVLFDDTIRTVSPERHVDYHEESDDDYFEEQVITPAPTKVRALLLKSFNENPHPTALVMQQLAEECFARYRTVVDYFENRRLTKQIKCERNDPCERIKQFFMRENEETALTRISDDVRSALEEEIEAHLALKKKFSVGYLHVIMERTNLPPTFIRNQYDNVKRRKGNYGVWKNEVNDKSQLLGLDTLRQLEDAYLNKKYNCEDKEWTSTEIEALAVKLKIKHRDVQNWITRRNWATAGLARTELRRNDDPGCSRKLPTYKIEQLDAEFEFNRKPGLHERNRIASHLNLHELQVRNYFNKKRMAARKQEEWEVARNEFLRLPEFKKKMLESVAAERRKTAAESMDAANRIGVSYRTLCSFVEWRKATVGAANKNNQYQYY
;
A
#
# COMPACT_ATOMS: atom_id res chain seq x y z
N MET A 1 32.31 -19.23 65.87
CA MET A 1 33.56 -18.86 65.18
C MET A 1 33.21 -18.11 63.91
N LYS A 2 33.47 -16.79 63.88
CA LYS A 2 33.19 -15.87 62.77
C LYS A 2 34.23 -16.08 61.66
N ARG A 3 33.81 -16.33 60.42
CA ARG A 3 34.68 -16.26 59.24
C ARG A 3 34.43 -14.94 58.52
N VAL A 4 35.43 -14.07 58.62
CA VAL A 4 35.63 -12.86 57.82
C VAL A 4 36.51 -13.27 56.64
N ARG A 5 36.10 -12.95 55.40
CA ARG A 5 36.98 -12.83 54.23
C ARG A 5 36.28 -11.90 53.23
N GLN A 6 36.68 -10.64 53.15
CA GLN A 6 37.83 -10.05 52.45
C GLN A 6 37.40 -9.53 51.08
N GLU A 7 37.21 -8.21 51.04
CA GLU A 7 36.88 -7.37 49.90
C GLU A 7 38.02 -7.38 48.86
N PHE A 8 37.65 -7.42 47.58
CA PHE A 8 38.54 -7.12 46.47
C PHE A 8 38.03 -5.86 45.77
N LEU A 9 38.84 -4.80 45.80
CA LEU A 9 38.71 -3.61 44.96
C LEU A 9 39.50 -3.80 43.64
N PRO A 10 39.13 -3.07 42.56
CA PRO A 10 39.59 -3.38 41.21
C PRO A 10 40.94 -2.73 40.88
N HIS A 11 41.75 -3.47 40.13
CA HIS A 11 42.95 -2.96 39.48
C HIS A 11 42.61 -2.10 38.26
N GLY A 12 43.18 -0.91 38.22
CA GLY A 12 43.15 -0.01 37.08
C GLY A 12 44.00 -0.51 35.92
N SER A 13 43.53 -0.23 34.71
CA SER A 13 44.27 -0.36 33.46
C SER A 13 44.50 1.02 32.87
N ASN A 14 45.75 1.44 32.88
CA ASN A 14 46.28 2.61 32.19
C ASN A 14 46.47 2.34 30.69
N ASN A 15 46.12 3.36 29.91
CA ASN A 15 46.75 3.85 28.67
C ASN A 15 47.04 2.89 27.50
N LEU A 16 46.37 3.16 26.38
CA LEU A 16 47.06 3.36 25.10
C LEU A 16 46.19 4.26 24.19
N PHE A 17 46.33 5.58 24.33
CA PHE A 17 45.86 6.53 23.32
C PHE A 17 46.88 6.52 22.18
N GLN A 18 46.44 6.15 20.97
CA GLN A 18 47.18 6.35 19.74
C GLN A 18 46.88 7.77 19.24
N ASP A 19 47.94 8.56 19.11
CA ASP A 19 47.96 9.84 18.43
C ASP A 19 47.56 9.64 16.96
N VAL A 20 46.41 10.20 16.58
CA VAL A 20 46.00 10.33 15.17
C VAL A 20 46.42 11.72 14.73
N GLU A 21 47.45 11.77 13.89
CA GLU A 21 47.86 12.97 13.16
C GLU A 21 46.70 13.48 12.30
N LEU A 22 46.20 14.66 12.67
CA LEU A 22 45.26 15.44 11.88
C LEU A 22 45.99 15.99 10.66
N ASN A 23 45.65 15.47 9.48
CA ASN A 23 46.05 16.06 8.20
C ASN A 23 45.35 17.41 8.01
N ASP A 24 46.15 18.46 7.86
CA ASP A 24 45.73 19.80 7.47
C ASP A 24 45.00 19.78 6.11
N VAL A 25 43.68 19.89 6.16
CA VAL A 25 42.86 20.20 4.99
C VAL A 25 42.96 21.71 4.75
N LYS A 26 43.71 22.09 3.71
CA LYS A 26 43.71 23.45 3.16
C LYS A 26 42.29 23.81 2.74
N LEU A 27 41.66 24.71 3.51
CA LEU A 27 40.49 25.47 3.09
C LEU A 27 40.93 26.39 1.96
N GLU A 28 40.46 26.12 0.74
CA GLU A 28 40.49 27.11 -0.35
C GLU A 28 39.59 28.28 0.05
N GLU A 29 40.21 29.42 0.31
CA GLU A 29 39.52 30.70 0.46
C GLU A 29 38.79 31.03 -0.84
N VAL A 30 37.46 30.92 -0.82
CA VAL A 30 36.61 31.39 -1.91
C VAL A 30 36.52 32.92 -1.80
N ASP A 31 37.15 33.57 -2.76
CA ASP A 31 37.24 35.03 -2.90
C ASP A 31 35.83 35.69 -2.92
N GLU A 32 35.55 36.49 -1.89
CA GLU A 32 34.28 37.23 -1.68
C GLU A 32 33.92 38.13 -2.88
N GLU A 33 34.89 38.47 -3.74
CA GLU A 33 34.67 39.29 -4.93
C GLU A 33 33.84 38.56 -6.02
N THR A 34 33.83 37.23 -6.03
CA THR A 34 33.00 36.45 -6.96
C THR A 34 31.53 36.35 -6.53
N PHE A 35 31.23 36.48 -5.23
CA PHE A 35 29.86 36.44 -4.73
C PHE A 35 29.09 37.73 -5.06
N TYR A 36 29.74 38.89 -4.94
CA TYR A 36 29.10 40.18 -5.24
C TYR A 36 28.85 40.44 -6.74
N LYS A 37 29.66 39.87 -7.64
CA LYS A 37 29.44 40.00 -9.09
C LYS A 37 28.21 39.23 -9.59
N ARG A 38 27.78 38.17 -8.89
CA ARG A 38 26.56 37.41 -9.26
C ARG A 38 25.27 38.10 -8.82
N GLN A 39 25.30 38.89 -7.75
CA GLN A 39 24.10 39.57 -7.25
C GLN A 39 23.77 40.84 -8.05
N LYS A 40 24.76 41.45 -8.71
CA LYS A 40 24.57 42.69 -9.48
C LYS A 40 23.90 42.50 -10.85
N VAL A 41 23.94 41.30 -11.43
CA VAL A 41 23.31 41.01 -12.74
C VAL A 41 21.79 40.86 -12.63
N ASN A 42 21.24 40.57 -11.44
CA ASN A 42 19.79 40.39 -11.27
C ASN A 42 19.02 41.68 -10.98
N ASN A 43 19.69 42.79 -10.65
CA ASN A 43 19.03 44.06 -10.33
C ASN A 43 18.93 45.04 -11.51
N ASP A 44 19.56 44.75 -12.65
CA ASP A 44 19.55 45.64 -13.83
C ASP A 44 18.42 45.31 -14.84
N LEU A 45 17.52 44.36 -14.53
CA LEU A 45 16.37 44.01 -15.39
C LEU A 45 15.01 44.56 -14.93
N GLU A 46 14.93 45.24 -13.79
CA GLU A 46 13.67 45.70 -13.20
C GLU A 46 13.39 47.21 -13.41
N GLY A 47 14.08 47.83 -14.38
CA GLY A 47 14.08 49.28 -14.57
C GLY A 47 13.65 49.78 -15.94
N MET A 48 12.67 49.17 -16.62
CA MET A 48 12.09 49.75 -17.85
C MET A 48 10.60 49.40 -18.06
N ILE A 49 9.72 49.94 -17.22
CA ILE A 49 8.33 50.24 -17.64
C ILE A 49 7.97 51.62 -17.05
N LYS A 50 8.01 52.65 -17.89
CA LYS A 50 7.47 53.97 -17.58
C LYS A 50 6.02 53.99 -18.05
N GLU A 51 5.09 53.98 -17.11
CA GLU A 51 3.71 54.41 -17.34
C GLU A 51 3.67 55.93 -17.23
N GLU A 52 3.48 56.63 -18.35
CA GLU A 52 2.97 58.00 -18.36
C GLU A 52 2.26 58.26 -19.69
N ASP A 53 1.13 58.95 -19.58
CA ASP A 53 0.39 59.68 -20.61
C ASP A 53 -0.44 58.90 -21.65
N PHE A 54 -1.68 58.52 -21.28
CA PHE A 54 -2.79 58.50 -22.26
C PHE A 54 -4.18 58.53 -21.59
N ILE A 55 -4.55 59.65 -20.95
CA ILE A 55 -5.96 59.97 -20.73
C ILE A 55 -6.19 61.44 -21.09
N ASP A 56 -6.61 61.68 -22.33
CA ASP A 56 -7.40 62.86 -22.62
C ASP A 56 -8.27 62.65 -23.86
N LYS A 57 -9.52 63.13 -23.75
CA LYS A 57 -10.59 63.24 -24.78
C LYS A 57 -11.45 62.00 -25.04
N VAL A 58 -12.49 61.85 -24.21
CA VAL A 58 -13.76 61.26 -24.64
C VAL A 58 -14.82 62.38 -24.67
N PRO A 59 -15.49 62.64 -25.80
CA PRO A 59 -16.57 63.63 -25.87
C PRO A 59 -17.80 63.14 -25.09
N LYS A 60 -18.42 64.03 -24.32
CA LYS A 60 -19.73 63.80 -23.71
C LYS A 60 -20.81 63.88 -24.79
N GLU A 61 -21.40 62.75 -25.15
CA GLU A 61 -22.70 62.72 -25.83
C GLU A 61 -23.81 62.49 -24.79
N GLU A 62 -24.78 63.39 -24.79
CA GLU A 62 -26.01 63.29 -23.99
C GLU A 62 -26.93 62.20 -24.59
N PRO A 63 -27.46 61.25 -23.79
CA PRO A 63 -28.47 60.35 -24.30
C PRO A 63 -29.85 61.02 -24.24
N TYR A 64 -30.41 61.23 -25.42
CA TYR A 64 -31.81 61.55 -25.66
C TYR A 64 -32.68 60.33 -25.25
N TYR A 65 -33.36 60.41 -24.12
CA TYR A 65 -34.38 59.41 -23.75
C TYR A 65 -35.69 59.71 -24.49
N GLN A 66 -36.04 58.86 -25.45
CA GLN A 66 -37.36 58.81 -26.07
C GLN A 66 -38.12 57.65 -25.42
N GLU A 67 -39.16 57.97 -24.63
CA GLU A 67 -40.04 57.00 -23.98
C GLU A 67 -40.79 56.15 -25.02
N PHE A 68 -40.31 54.92 -25.25
CA PHE A 68 -41.09 53.88 -25.90
C PHE A 68 -41.87 53.12 -24.82
N GLN A 69 -43.19 53.36 -24.76
CA GLN A 69 -44.12 52.52 -24.01
C GLN A 69 -44.27 51.16 -24.70
N VAL A 70 -43.41 50.20 -24.33
CA VAL A 70 -43.63 48.79 -24.65
C VAL A 70 -44.55 48.21 -23.60
N LYS A 71 -45.81 47.92 -23.99
CA LYS A 71 -46.74 47.12 -23.19
C LYS A 71 -46.14 45.74 -22.94
N GLU A 72 -45.78 45.46 -21.69
CA GLU A 72 -45.39 44.12 -21.26
C GLU A 72 -46.54 43.13 -21.51
N PRO A 73 -46.29 42.01 -22.23
CA PRO A 73 -47.25 40.93 -22.30
C PRO A 73 -47.29 40.21 -20.94
N LYS A 74 -48.49 40.13 -20.37
CA LYS A 74 -48.77 39.34 -19.16
C LYS A 74 -48.23 37.91 -19.32
N PRO A 75 -47.41 37.40 -18.38
CA PRO A 75 -47.06 35.99 -18.38
C PRO A 75 -48.28 35.16 -17.96
N GLU A 76 -48.81 34.37 -18.90
CA GLU A 76 -49.67 33.24 -18.60
C GLU A 76 -48.92 32.29 -17.66
N LYS A 77 -49.40 32.20 -16.41
CA LYS A 77 -48.95 31.20 -15.43
C LYS A 77 -49.37 29.80 -15.91
N LYS A 78 -48.55 29.19 -16.75
CA LYS A 78 -48.55 27.72 -16.89
C LYS A 78 -47.86 27.17 -15.65
N HIS A 79 -48.68 26.57 -14.78
CA HIS A 79 -48.24 25.78 -13.63
C HIS A 79 -47.44 24.59 -14.17
N LEU A 80 -46.13 24.77 -14.34
CA LEU A 80 -45.19 23.66 -14.50
C LEU A 80 -45.09 23.01 -13.11
N GLU A 81 -45.89 21.96 -12.91
CA GLU A 81 -45.67 21.01 -11.83
C GLU A 81 -44.30 20.37 -12.04
N ILE A 82 -43.30 20.94 -11.37
CA ILE A 82 -42.03 20.25 -11.14
C ILE A 82 -42.41 19.00 -10.35
N PRO A 83 -42.18 17.77 -10.86
CA PRO A 83 -42.45 16.57 -10.10
C PRO A 83 -41.55 16.64 -8.86
N ALA A 84 -42.16 16.87 -7.70
CA ALA A 84 -41.49 16.81 -6.43
C ALA A 84 -40.90 15.41 -6.29
N TRP A 85 -39.59 15.32 -6.43
CA TRP A 85 -38.84 14.08 -6.24
C TRP A 85 -38.99 13.71 -4.76
N ARG A 86 -40.02 12.92 -4.43
CA ARG A 86 -40.17 12.28 -3.13
C ARG A 86 -39.34 11.00 -3.19
N PRO A 87 -38.28 10.84 -2.37
CA PRO A 87 -37.60 9.57 -2.28
C PRO A 87 -38.63 8.49 -1.90
N LYS A 88 -38.68 7.43 -2.71
CA LYS A 88 -39.62 6.29 -2.63
C LYS A 88 -39.36 5.36 -1.43
N ILE A 89 -38.80 5.90 -0.34
CA ILE A 89 -38.40 5.12 0.83
C ILE A 89 -39.20 5.68 2.00
N GLN A 90 -40.33 5.03 2.29
CA GLN A 90 -41.28 5.50 3.31
C GLN A 90 -41.09 4.83 4.67
N CYS A 91 -40.30 3.75 4.78
CA CYS A 91 -39.98 3.14 6.06
C CYS A 91 -38.80 2.16 5.99
N VAL A 92 -38.17 1.93 7.14
CA VAL A 92 -37.02 1.04 7.37
C VAL A 92 -37.35 -0.44 7.07
N THR A 93 -38.62 -0.82 6.98
CA THR A 93 -39.02 -2.21 6.72
C THR A 93 -38.95 -2.63 5.25
N ASP A 94 -38.88 -1.69 4.31
CA ASP A 94 -38.63 -2.03 2.88
C ASP A 94 -37.15 -2.35 2.60
N PHE A 95 -36.25 -2.04 3.53
CA PHE A 95 -34.83 -2.41 3.47
C PHE A 95 -34.56 -3.87 3.87
N LEU A 96 -35.52 -4.55 4.50
CA LEU A 96 -35.29 -5.85 5.15
C LEU A 96 -35.72 -7.07 4.32
N ASN A 97 -36.23 -6.87 3.11
CA ASN A 97 -36.67 -7.95 2.22
C ASN A 97 -35.92 -7.98 0.87
N ASP A 98 -34.84 -7.21 0.73
CA ASP A 98 -33.98 -7.23 -0.47
C ASP A 98 -32.68 -7.97 -0.16
N ASP A 99 -32.67 -9.29 -0.42
CA ASP A 99 -31.50 -10.17 -0.31
C ASP A 99 -30.44 -9.90 -1.42
N SER A 100 -30.39 -8.68 -1.98
CA SER A 100 -29.51 -8.31 -3.10
C SER A 100 -28.32 -7.41 -2.74
N ASP A 101 -27.95 -7.32 -1.46
CA ASP A 101 -26.80 -6.53 -1.00
C ASP A 101 -25.44 -7.27 -1.10
N ASP A 102 -25.05 -7.63 -2.32
CA ASP A 102 -23.63 -7.62 -2.73
C ASP A 102 -23.33 -6.25 -3.36
N VAL A 103 -23.35 -5.22 -2.52
CA VAL A 103 -23.03 -3.84 -2.91
C VAL A 103 -21.51 -3.71 -2.97
N ASP A 104 -20.96 -3.98 -4.15
CA ASP A 104 -19.60 -3.62 -4.56
C ASP A 104 -19.46 -2.08 -4.53
N PHE A 105 -19.28 -1.47 -3.36
CA PHE A 105 -18.78 -0.10 -3.26
C PHE A 105 -17.30 -0.08 -3.63
N GLY A 106 -17.05 0.13 -4.93
CA GLY A 106 -15.79 0.67 -5.41
C GLY A 106 -15.61 2.12 -4.96
N MET A 107 -15.36 2.34 -3.67
CA MET A 107 -14.92 3.60 -3.09
C MET A 107 -13.94 3.29 -1.96
N ASN A 108 -12.73 3.83 -2.05
CA ASN A 108 -11.75 3.87 -0.96
C ASN A 108 -12.23 4.79 0.18
N LEU A 109 -13.32 4.42 0.86
CA LEU A 109 -13.75 5.00 2.13
C LEU A 109 -14.14 3.86 3.05
N GLY A 110 -13.12 3.23 3.64
CA GLY A 110 -13.31 2.24 4.70
C GLY A 110 -13.71 2.94 5.99
N SER A 111 -15.01 2.98 6.28
CA SER A 111 -15.54 3.20 7.63
C SER A 111 -16.99 2.70 7.68
N SER A 112 -17.30 1.90 8.71
CA SER A 112 -18.63 1.37 9.05
C SER A 112 -19.13 0.10 8.32
N VAL A 113 -18.40 -1.01 8.43
CA VAL A 113 -18.99 -2.36 8.39
C VAL A 113 -18.38 -3.16 9.52
N LEU A 114 -18.94 -3.08 10.72
CA LEU A 114 -18.52 -3.96 11.82
C LEU A 114 -19.61 -4.32 12.85
N PHE A 115 -20.88 -4.06 12.55
CA PHE A 115 -21.99 -4.54 13.38
C PHE A 115 -23.20 -4.90 12.52
N ASP A 116 -23.10 -5.99 11.75
CA ASP A 116 -24.28 -6.65 11.19
C ASP A 116 -24.71 -7.79 12.11
N ASP A 117 -25.91 -7.65 12.66
CA ASP A 117 -26.59 -8.62 13.50
C ASP A 117 -27.07 -9.79 12.63
N THR A 118 -26.35 -10.91 12.67
CA THR A 118 -26.90 -12.23 12.29
C THR A 118 -26.72 -13.21 13.44
N ILE A 119 -27.59 -13.10 14.45
CA ILE A 119 -27.82 -14.20 15.39
C ILE A 119 -28.69 -15.22 14.66
N ARG A 120 -28.05 -16.25 14.07
CA ARG A 120 -28.72 -17.55 13.87
C ARG A 120 -28.70 -18.28 15.21
N THR A 121 -29.87 -18.41 15.80
CA THR A 121 -30.16 -19.37 16.88
C THR A 121 -29.87 -20.78 16.36
N VAL A 122 -28.74 -21.36 16.79
CA VAL A 122 -28.49 -22.80 16.64
C VAL A 122 -29.07 -23.49 17.86
N SER A 123 -30.10 -24.29 17.62
CA SER A 123 -30.69 -25.21 18.59
C SER A 123 -29.67 -26.31 18.93
N PRO A 124 -29.54 -26.73 20.20
CA PRO A 124 -28.57 -27.76 20.58
C PRO A 124 -29.21 -29.15 20.49
N GLU A 125 -28.86 -29.92 19.46
CA GLU A 125 -29.03 -31.38 19.50
C GLU A 125 -27.74 -32.13 19.17
N ARG A 126 -27.45 -33.03 20.11
CA ARG A 126 -26.40 -34.04 20.24
C ARG A 126 -26.09 -34.81 18.95
N HIS A 127 -24.80 -35.07 18.72
CA HIS A 127 -24.32 -36.44 18.60
C HIS A 127 -22.83 -36.52 18.95
N VAL A 128 -22.51 -37.45 19.84
CA VAL A 128 -21.16 -37.84 20.25
C VAL A 128 -20.86 -39.08 19.42
N ASP A 129 -19.77 -39.08 18.67
CA ASP A 129 -19.14 -40.32 18.23
C ASP A 129 -17.62 -40.17 18.29
N TYR A 130 -17.04 -41.14 18.99
CA TYR A 130 -15.63 -41.33 19.26
C TYR A 130 -14.87 -41.64 17.96
N HIS A 131 -13.73 -40.99 17.73
CA HIS A 131 -12.68 -41.56 16.90
C HIS A 131 -11.32 -41.39 17.56
N GLU A 132 -10.64 -42.53 17.65
CA GLU A 132 -9.36 -42.79 18.30
C GLU A 132 -8.19 -42.05 17.65
N GLU A 133 -7.37 -41.47 18.51
CA GLU A 133 -5.90 -41.39 18.50
C GLU A 133 -5.19 -41.54 17.15
N SER A 134 -4.80 -40.40 16.58
CA SER A 134 -3.64 -40.27 15.70
C SER A 134 -2.79 -39.10 16.18
N ASP A 135 -1.58 -39.43 16.61
CA ASP A 135 -0.55 -38.52 17.09
C ASP A 135 -0.05 -37.56 15.98
N ASP A 136 0.39 -36.37 16.44
CA ASP A 136 1.21 -35.36 15.74
C ASP A 136 0.55 -34.34 14.78
N ASP A 137 -0.71 -33.95 15.05
CA ASP A 137 -1.26 -32.72 14.45
C ASP A 137 -0.86 -31.49 15.28
N TYR A 138 0.07 -30.71 14.72
CA TYR A 138 0.46 -29.38 15.15
C TYR A 138 -0.80 -28.48 15.17
N PHE A 139 -1.46 -28.39 16.34
CA PHE A 139 -2.60 -27.50 16.57
C PHE A 139 -2.15 -26.05 16.28
N GLU A 140 -2.41 -25.57 15.07
CA GLU A 140 -2.47 -24.15 14.79
C GLU A 140 -3.55 -23.59 15.69
N GLU A 141 -3.13 -22.88 16.75
CA GLU A 141 -4.01 -22.23 17.71
C GLU A 141 -4.97 -21.32 16.94
N GLN A 142 -6.18 -21.84 16.66
CA GLN A 142 -7.20 -21.10 15.94
C GLN A 142 -7.53 -19.89 16.80
N VAL A 143 -7.10 -18.72 16.35
CA VAL A 143 -7.35 -17.45 17.01
C VAL A 143 -8.86 -17.23 17.03
N ILE A 144 -9.51 -17.60 18.14
CA ILE A 144 -10.95 -17.43 18.33
C ILE A 144 -11.22 -15.93 18.36
N THR A 145 -11.79 -15.40 17.27
CA THR A 145 -12.23 -14.01 17.23
C THR A 145 -13.35 -13.82 18.27
N PRO A 146 -13.22 -12.84 19.18
CA PRO A 146 -14.23 -12.61 20.20
C PRO A 146 -15.55 -12.20 19.56
N ALA A 147 -16.66 -12.69 20.10
CA ALA A 147 -18.00 -12.31 19.65
C ALA A 147 -18.17 -10.77 19.64
N PRO A 148 -18.87 -10.18 18.65
CA PRO A 148 -19.00 -8.72 18.50
C PRO A 148 -19.49 -8.00 19.76
N THR A 149 -20.36 -8.64 20.54
CA THR A 149 -20.88 -8.14 21.81
C THR A 149 -19.79 -7.97 22.87
N LYS A 150 -18.82 -8.88 22.94
CA LYS A 150 -17.68 -8.81 23.87
C LYS A 150 -16.76 -7.64 23.51
N VAL A 151 -16.46 -7.47 22.21
CA VAL A 151 -15.65 -6.35 21.71
C VAL A 151 -16.28 -5.00 22.10
N ARG A 152 -17.59 -4.84 21.85
CA ARG A 152 -18.31 -3.61 22.18
C ARG A 152 -18.32 -3.32 23.69
N ALA A 153 -18.47 -4.35 24.53
CA ALA A 153 -18.43 -4.21 25.98
C ALA A 153 -17.04 -3.77 26.47
N LEU A 154 -15.97 -4.36 25.93
CA LEU A 154 -14.59 -4.00 26.27
C LEU A 154 -14.28 -2.55 25.88
N LEU A 155 -14.60 -2.15 24.65
CA LEU A 155 -14.40 -0.77 24.19
C LEU A 155 -15.23 0.23 24.99
N LEU A 156 -16.47 -0.12 25.37
CA LEU A 156 -17.30 0.72 26.23
C LEU A 156 -16.72 0.88 27.64
N LYS A 157 -16.23 -0.21 28.23
CA LYS A 157 -15.57 -0.19 29.54
C LYS A 157 -14.36 0.75 29.51
N SER A 158 -13.46 0.55 28.55
CA SER A 158 -12.27 1.39 28.38
C SER A 158 -12.61 2.86 28.12
N PHE A 159 -13.66 3.14 27.33
CA PHE A 159 -14.14 4.51 27.11
C PHE A 159 -14.63 5.20 28.39
N ASN A 160 -15.33 4.46 29.25
CA ASN A 160 -15.84 5.03 30.51
C ASN A 160 -14.70 5.28 31.51
N GLU A 161 -13.61 4.54 31.43
CA GLU A 161 -12.40 4.75 32.24
C GLU A 161 -11.59 5.96 31.75
N ASN A 162 -11.35 6.05 30.43
CA ASN A 162 -10.65 7.16 29.82
C ASN A 162 -11.23 7.50 28.43
N PRO A 163 -11.96 8.64 28.29
CA PRO A 163 -12.51 9.06 27.00
C PRO A 163 -11.45 9.53 25.98
N HIS A 164 -10.23 9.82 26.43
CA HIS A 164 -9.11 10.33 25.63
C HIS A 164 -7.87 9.41 25.76
N PRO A 165 -7.97 8.12 25.38
CA PRO A 165 -6.85 7.21 25.51
C PRO A 165 -5.71 7.59 24.58
N THR A 166 -4.49 7.29 25.00
CA THR A 166 -3.27 7.48 24.21
C THR A 166 -3.20 6.52 23.03
N ALA A 167 -2.29 6.77 22.08
CA ALA A 167 -2.09 5.89 20.92
C ALA A 167 -1.73 4.47 21.35
N LEU A 168 -0.94 4.34 22.44
CA LEU A 168 -0.55 3.06 23.02
C LEU A 168 -1.77 2.28 23.53
N VAL A 169 -2.64 2.93 24.29
CA VAL A 169 -3.86 2.29 24.83
C VAL A 169 -4.80 1.90 23.70
N MET A 170 -4.99 2.75 22.69
CA MET A 170 -5.80 2.41 21.52
C MET A 170 -5.22 1.21 20.73
N GLN A 171 -3.89 1.11 20.62
CA GLN A 171 -3.24 -0.04 19.96
C GLN A 171 -3.38 -1.33 20.77
N GLN A 172 -3.28 -1.26 22.10
CA GLN A 172 -3.53 -2.42 22.97
C GLN A 172 -4.97 -2.91 22.85
N LEU A 173 -5.95 -1.99 22.89
CA LEU A 173 -7.37 -2.33 22.69
C LEU A 173 -7.63 -2.96 21.32
N ALA A 174 -6.95 -2.48 20.27
CA ALA A 174 -7.07 -3.06 18.93
C ALA A 174 -6.60 -4.51 18.90
N GLU A 175 -5.52 -4.82 19.62
CA GLU A 175 -5.00 -6.19 19.75
C GLU A 175 -5.92 -7.08 20.58
N GLU A 176 -6.38 -6.60 21.74
CA GLU A 176 -7.30 -7.33 22.62
C GLU A 176 -8.64 -7.63 21.93
N CYS A 177 -9.13 -6.71 21.10
CA CYS A 177 -10.38 -6.85 20.37
C CYS A 177 -10.23 -7.58 19.03
N PHE A 178 -8.99 -7.92 18.61
CA PHE A 178 -8.69 -8.37 17.25
C PHE A 178 -9.27 -7.45 16.16
N ALA A 179 -9.32 -6.15 16.45
CA ALA A 179 -9.87 -5.12 15.59
C ALA A 179 -8.75 -4.30 14.93
N ARG A 180 -9.08 -3.60 13.84
CA ARG A 180 -8.12 -2.65 13.24
C ARG A 180 -7.98 -1.44 14.17
N TYR A 181 -6.76 -0.94 14.32
CA TYR A 181 -6.48 0.29 15.08
C TYR A 181 -7.42 1.44 14.70
N ARG A 182 -7.65 1.65 13.41
CA ARG A 182 -8.57 2.69 12.90
C ARG A 182 -9.99 2.53 13.44
N THR A 183 -10.49 1.29 13.53
CA THR A 183 -11.83 1.00 14.06
C THR A 183 -11.96 1.41 15.52
N VAL A 184 -10.92 1.16 16.33
CA VAL A 184 -10.89 1.58 17.74
C VAL A 184 -10.89 3.11 17.83
N VAL A 185 -10.06 3.79 17.04
CA VAL A 185 -10.04 5.26 16.99
C VAL A 185 -11.42 5.83 16.64
N ASP A 186 -12.03 5.33 15.55
CA ASP A 186 -13.34 5.81 15.07
C ASP A 186 -14.44 5.53 16.12
N TYR A 187 -14.39 4.38 16.83
CA TYR A 187 -15.33 4.09 17.93
C TYR A 187 -15.25 5.14 19.03
N PHE A 188 -14.03 5.46 19.50
CA PHE A 188 -13.82 6.45 20.54
C PHE A 188 -14.22 7.86 20.07
N GLU A 189 -13.95 8.21 18.81
CA GLU A 189 -14.37 9.48 18.22
C GLU A 189 -15.89 9.61 18.17
N ASN A 190 -16.60 8.61 17.65
CA ASN A 190 -18.06 8.59 17.59
C ASN A 190 -18.70 8.65 18.99
N ARG A 191 -18.10 7.98 19.97
CA ARG A 191 -18.58 8.02 21.36
C ARG A 191 -18.38 9.39 22.01
N ARG A 192 -17.26 10.07 21.77
CA ARG A 192 -17.05 11.46 22.23
C ARG A 192 -18.07 12.40 21.59
N LEU A 193 -18.32 12.28 20.29
CA LEU A 193 -19.34 13.06 19.58
C LEU A 193 -20.74 12.83 20.17
N THR A 194 -21.11 11.57 20.41
CA THR A 194 -22.42 11.21 20.98
C THR A 194 -22.61 11.75 22.39
N LYS A 195 -21.57 11.71 23.23
CA LYS A 195 -21.60 12.24 24.59
C LYS A 195 -21.26 13.74 24.68
N GLN A 196 -21.05 14.42 23.54
CA GLN A 196 -20.64 15.82 23.47
C GLN A 196 -19.38 16.15 24.28
N ILE A 197 -18.45 15.21 24.39
CA ILE A 197 -17.17 15.41 25.08
C ILE A 197 -16.26 16.20 24.15
N LYS A 198 -15.84 17.40 24.58
CA LYS A 198 -14.92 18.27 23.83
C LYS A 198 -13.48 17.83 24.09
N CYS A 199 -12.69 17.72 23.03
CA CYS A 199 -11.26 17.46 23.13
C CYS A 199 -10.49 18.78 23.28
N GLU A 200 -9.56 18.84 24.22
CA GLU A 200 -8.61 19.94 24.35
C GLU A 200 -7.47 19.79 23.34
N ARG A 201 -6.77 20.90 23.05
CA ARG A 201 -5.68 20.93 22.06
C ARG A 201 -4.52 19.98 22.40
N ASN A 202 -4.33 19.70 23.69
CA ASN A 202 -3.24 18.85 24.19
C ASN A 202 -3.70 17.40 24.44
N ASP A 203 -4.95 17.07 24.14
CA ASP A 203 -5.44 15.70 24.35
C ASP A 203 -4.78 14.71 23.38
N PRO A 204 -4.48 13.49 23.84
CA PRO A 204 -3.92 12.45 22.98
C PRO A 204 -4.77 12.17 21.73
N CYS A 205 -6.10 12.27 21.83
CA CYS A 205 -6.98 12.04 20.69
C CYS A 205 -6.84 13.09 19.58
N GLU A 206 -6.57 14.36 19.91
CA GLU A 206 -6.32 15.40 18.91
C GLU A 206 -4.95 15.20 18.26
N ARG A 207 -3.95 14.77 19.03
CA ARG A 207 -2.65 14.36 18.46
C ARG A 207 -2.81 13.18 17.50
N ILE A 208 -3.60 12.17 17.85
CA ILE A 208 -3.87 11.02 16.98
C ILE A 208 -4.56 11.45 15.67
N LYS A 209 -5.51 12.38 15.73
CA LYS A 209 -6.13 12.96 14.52
C LYS A 209 -5.09 13.65 13.64
N GLN A 210 -4.21 14.45 14.25
CA GLN A 210 -3.11 15.09 13.53
C GLN A 210 -2.17 14.06 12.89
N PHE A 211 -1.90 12.93 13.54
CA PHE A 211 -1.07 11.87 12.97
C PHE A 211 -1.65 11.31 11.66
N PHE A 212 -2.97 11.08 11.60
CA PHE A 212 -3.62 10.68 10.35
C PHE A 212 -3.52 11.75 9.26
N MET A 213 -3.61 13.03 9.61
CA MET A 213 -3.44 14.12 8.63
C MET A 213 -2.00 14.23 8.11
N ARG A 214 -1.02 13.93 8.97
CA ARG A 214 0.42 13.97 8.64
C ARG A 214 0.93 12.70 7.96
N GLU A 215 0.09 11.69 7.73
CA GLU A 215 0.51 10.40 7.16
C GLU A 215 1.18 10.54 5.78
N ASN A 216 0.80 11.57 5.03
CA ASN A 216 1.30 11.88 3.69
C ASN A 216 2.33 13.03 3.66
N GLU A 217 2.78 13.52 4.82
CA GLU A 217 3.76 14.61 4.87
C GLU A 217 5.14 14.13 4.39
N GLU A 218 5.67 14.77 3.35
CA GLU A 218 7.01 14.50 2.84
C GLU A 218 8.07 14.94 3.85
N THR A 219 9.14 14.13 3.96
CA THR A 219 10.17 14.37 4.97
C THR A 219 11.07 15.53 4.54
N ALA A 220 10.85 16.72 5.10
CA ALA A 220 11.90 17.74 5.12
C ALA A 220 13.07 17.22 5.98
N LEU A 221 14.32 17.51 5.58
CA LEU A 221 15.52 17.19 6.35
C LEU A 221 15.44 17.84 7.73
N THR A 222 14.91 17.11 8.70
CA THR A 222 14.77 17.56 10.08
C THR A 222 16.02 17.15 10.82
N ARG A 223 16.74 18.12 11.40
CA ARG A 223 17.82 17.81 12.36
C ARG A 223 17.15 17.30 13.64
N ILE A 224 17.40 16.05 13.99
CA ILE A 224 16.84 15.37 15.17
C ILE A 224 17.93 15.27 16.23
N SER A 225 17.60 15.63 17.47
CA SER A 225 18.50 15.47 18.61
C SER A 225 18.84 14.00 18.87
N ASP A 226 20.02 13.75 19.45
CA ASP A 226 20.46 12.38 19.70
C ASP A 226 19.58 11.65 20.73
N ASP A 227 18.95 12.38 21.66
CA ASP A 227 17.97 11.82 22.61
C ASP A 227 16.73 11.27 21.90
N VAL A 228 16.16 12.05 20.97
CA VAL A 228 14.97 11.64 20.20
C VAL A 228 15.32 10.50 19.24
N ARG A 229 16.54 10.50 18.68
CA ARG A 229 17.04 9.40 17.86
C ARG A 229 17.17 8.11 18.68
N SER A 230 17.73 8.19 19.87
CA SER A 230 17.90 7.04 20.77
C SER A 230 16.55 6.47 21.19
N ALA A 231 15.60 7.31 21.57
CA ALA A 231 14.24 6.89 21.90
C ALA A 231 13.50 6.25 20.71
N LEU A 232 13.71 6.78 19.49
CA LEU A 232 13.16 6.18 18.28
C LEU A 232 13.73 4.78 18.02
N GLU A 233 15.06 4.63 18.12
CA GLU A 233 15.71 3.34 17.92
C GLU A 233 15.24 2.33 18.97
N GLU A 234 15.18 2.69 20.25
CA GLU A 234 14.67 1.83 21.33
C GLU A 234 13.24 1.32 21.04
N GLU A 235 12.32 2.20 20.63
CA GLU A 235 10.95 1.82 20.31
C GLU A 235 10.84 0.91 19.08
N ILE A 236 11.62 1.19 18.04
CA ILE A 236 11.68 0.34 16.84
C ILE A 236 12.22 -1.04 17.21
N GLU A 237 13.26 -1.10 18.05
CA GLU A 237 13.87 -2.35 18.48
C GLU A 237 12.94 -3.18 19.36
N ALA A 238 12.25 -2.55 20.30
CA ALA A 238 11.22 -3.20 21.12
C ALA A 238 10.11 -3.77 20.24
N HIS A 239 9.65 -3.02 19.23
CA HIS A 239 8.64 -3.51 18.29
C HIS A 239 9.14 -4.71 17.45
N LEU A 240 10.36 -4.64 16.92
CA LEU A 240 10.96 -5.74 16.16
C LEU A 240 11.14 -7.00 17.01
N ALA A 241 11.46 -6.86 18.29
CA ALA A 241 11.59 -7.99 19.21
C ALA A 241 10.26 -8.75 19.40
N LEU A 242 9.12 -8.05 19.36
CA LEU A 242 7.79 -8.65 19.48
C LEU A 242 7.33 -9.41 18.22
N LYS A 243 8.10 -9.39 17.12
CA LYS A 243 7.75 -10.00 15.82
C LYS A 243 6.39 -9.54 15.25
N LYS A 244 5.86 -8.41 15.72
CA LYS A 244 4.57 -7.88 15.27
C LYS A 244 4.73 -7.19 13.91
N LYS A 245 3.65 -7.19 13.13
CA LYS A 245 3.60 -6.42 11.88
C LYS A 245 3.62 -4.93 12.24
N PHE A 246 4.46 -4.16 11.55
CA PHE A 246 4.54 -2.71 11.69
C PHE A 246 3.25 -2.06 11.19
N SER A 247 2.28 -1.92 12.09
CA SER A 247 0.94 -1.41 11.79
C SER A 247 0.87 0.11 11.96
N VAL A 248 -0.20 0.73 11.44
CA VAL A 248 -0.46 2.16 11.61
C VAL A 248 -0.56 2.55 13.10
N GLY A 249 -1.13 1.69 13.95
CA GLY A 249 -1.23 1.99 15.37
C GLY A 249 0.15 2.04 16.05
N TYR A 250 1.05 1.11 15.73
CA TYR A 250 2.44 1.16 16.20
C TYR A 250 3.19 2.39 15.70
N LEU A 251 2.98 2.77 14.45
CA LEU A 251 3.52 4.02 13.92
C LEU A 251 3.05 5.22 14.76
N HIS A 252 1.77 5.28 15.11
CA HIS A 252 1.21 6.36 15.92
C HIS A 252 1.73 6.35 17.37
N VAL A 253 2.03 5.17 17.95
CA VAL A 253 2.71 5.07 19.25
C VAL A 253 4.10 5.71 19.20
N ILE A 254 4.88 5.41 18.17
CA ILE A 254 6.20 6.01 17.99
C ILE A 254 6.10 7.52 17.74
N MET A 255 5.12 7.96 16.94
CA MET A 255 4.86 9.40 16.70
C MET A 255 4.46 10.12 17.99
N GLU A 256 3.67 9.50 18.87
CA GLU A 256 3.26 10.08 20.14
C GLU A 256 4.46 10.35 21.07
N ARG A 257 5.45 9.46 21.07
CA ARG A 257 6.67 9.58 21.89
C ARG A 257 7.74 10.49 21.30
N THR A 258 7.96 10.41 19.98
CA THR A 258 9.09 11.07 19.32
C THR A 258 8.71 12.36 18.60
N ASN A 259 7.42 12.57 18.33
CA ASN A 259 6.89 13.66 17.51
C ASN A 259 7.51 13.76 16.10
N LEU A 260 8.02 12.64 15.58
CA LEU A 260 8.65 12.59 14.26
C LEU A 260 7.63 12.33 13.14
N PRO A 261 7.92 12.78 11.90
CA PRO A 261 7.09 12.46 10.73
C PRO A 261 7.02 10.95 10.45
N PRO A 262 5.87 10.44 9.95
CA PRO A 262 5.66 9.02 9.73
C PRO A 262 6.57 8.43 8.64
N THR A 263 6.87 9.22 7.61
CA THR A 263 7.81 8.88 6.54
C THR A 263 9.23 8.66 7.09
N PHE A 264 9.69 9.52 8.01
CA PHE A 264 10.97 9.35 8.68
C PHE A 264 11.02 8.08 9.55
N ILE A 265 9.98 7.84 10.36
CA ILE A 265 9.90 6.66 11.22
C ILE A 265 9.91 5.38 10.39
N ARG A 266 9.13 5.31 9.30
CA ARG A 266 9.11 4.15 8.38
C ARG A 266 10.50 3.90 7.77
N ASN A 267 11.18 4.95 7.31
CA ASN A 267 12.54 4.83 6.77
C ASN A 267 13.53 4.31 7.81
N GLN A 268 13.47 4.81 9.05
CA GLN A 268 14.32 4.32 10.14
C GLN A 268 13.99 2.88 10.54
N TYR A 269 12.70 2.53 10.57
CA TYR A 269 12.25 1.17 10.81
C TYR A 269 12.83 0.21 9.77
N ASP A 270 12.74 0.56 8.48
CA ASP A 270 13.32 -0.23 7.40
C ASP A 270 14.85 -0.28 7.45
N ASN A 271 15.51 0.80 7.89
CA ASN A 271 16.96 0.81 8.11
C ASN A 271 17.36 -0.12 9.25
N VAL A 272 16.72 -0.04 10.43
CA VAL A 272 16.98 -0.92 11.58
C VAL A 272 16.65 -2.37 11.22
N LYS A 273 15.51 -2.61 10.57
CA LYS A 273 15.11 -3.94 10.09
C LYS A 273 16.11 -4.50 9.08
N ARG A 274 16.65 -3.68 8.16
CA ARG A 274 17.73 -4.09 7.24
C ARG A 274 19.05 -4.35 7.97
N ARG A 275 19.42 -3.50 8.94
CA ARG A 275 20.61 -3.71 9.79
C ARG A 275 20.49 -5.04 10.53
N LYS A 276 19.42 -5.25 11.29
CA LYS A 276 19.18 -6.51 12.02
C LYS A 276 19.01 -7.71 11.08
N GLY A 277 18.37 -7.52 9.92
CA GLY A 277 18.21 -8.56 8.89
C GLY A 277 19.52 -8.94 8.19
N ASN A 278 20.47 -8.02 8.06
CA ASN A 278 21.81 -8.29 7.52
C ASN A 278 22.75 -8.93 8.55
N TYR A 279 22.56 -8.67 9.84
CA TYR A 279 23.33 -9.33 10.91
C TYR A 279 22.75 -10.68 11.34
N GLY A 280 21.52 -11.01 10.96
CA GLY A 280 20.98 -12.35 11.16
C GLY A 280 19.49 -12.48 10.81
N VAL A 281 19.21 -13.10 9.66
CA VAL A 281 18.15 -14.13 9.52
C VAL A 281 16.77 -13.80 10.13
N TRP A 282 15.96 -13.02 9.41
CA TRP A 282 14.48 -13.12 9.50
C TRP A 282 13.91 -13.89 8.31
N LYS A 283 14.62 -14.95 7.88
CA LYS A 283 14.06 -15.97 6.99
C LYS A 283 13.69 -17.14 7.88
N ASN A 284 12.42 -17.51 7.84
CA ASN A 284 11.83 -18.76 8.29
C ASN A 284 12.83 -19.73 8.94
N GLU A 285 12.59 -20.01 10.22
CA GLU A 285 13.07 -21.19 10.91
C GLU A 285 12.60 -22.45 10.14
N VAL A 286 13.28 -22.74 9.04
CA VAL A 286 13.46 -24.10 8.54
C VAL A 286 14.94 -24.36 8.70
N ASN A 287 15.37 -24.51 9.95
CA ASN A 287 16.44 -25.41 10.37
C ASN A 287 17.71 -25.44 9.49
N ASP A 288 18.16 -24.29 9.00
CA ASP A 288 19.24 -24.25 8.02
C ASP A 288 20.54 -23.82 8.69
N LYS A 289 21.21 -24.82 9.30
CA LYS A 289 22.57 -24.71 9.85
C LYS A 289 23.62 -24.25 8.81
N SER A 290 23.23 -24.09 7.54
CA SER A 290 24.08 -23.59 6.45
C SER A 290 24.46 -22.11 6.55
N GLN A 291 23.92 -21.34 7.50
CA GLN A 291 24.34 -19.94 7.74
C GLN A 291 25.51 -19.78 8.72
N LEU A 292 26.05 -20.88 9.26
CA LEU A 292 27.29 -20.87 10.07
C LEU A 292 28.55 -21.11 9.22
N LEU A 293 28.48 -20.99 7.89
CA LEU A 293 29.69 -21.04 7.07
C LEU A 293 30.52 -19.77 7.31
N GLY A 294 31.77 -19.93 7.71
CA GLY A 294 32.70 -18.81 7.90
C GLY A 294 32.86 -18.02 6.60
N LEU A 295 33.17 -16.72 6.73
CA LEU A 295 33.40 -15.81 5.60
C LEU A 295 34.41 -16.36 4.59
N ASP A 296 35.48 -16.99 5.07
CA ASP A 296 36.51 -17.61 4.21
C ASP A 296 35.98 -18.81 3.42
N THR A 297 35.09 -19.61 4.02
CA THR A 297 34.43 -20.74 3.33
C THR A 297 33.49 -20.23 2.25
N LEU A 298 32.71 -19.18 2.53
CA LEU A 298 31.84 -18.55 1.54
C LEU A 298 32.64 -17.96 0.38
N ARG A 299 33.78 -17.31 0.65
CA ARG A 299 34.66 -16.79 -0.40
C ARG A 299 35.18 -17.91 -1.30
N GLN A 300 35.64 -19.01 -0.72
CA GLN A 300 36.13 -20.16 -1.49
C GLN A 300 35.02 -20.87 -2.29
N LEU A 301 33.79 -20.94 -1.77
CA LEU A 301 32.63 -21.42 -2.52
C LEU A 301 32.33 -20.53 -3.72
N GLU A 302 32.38 -19.21 -3.54
CA GLU A 302 32.17 -18.23 -4.62
C GLU A 302 33.28 -18.32 -5.68
N ASP A 303 34.55 -18.40 -5.27
CA ASP A 303 35.69 -18.55 -6.18
C ASP A 303 35.57 -19.85 -7.01
N ALA A 304 35.22 -20.96 -6.36
CA ALA A 304 35.00 -22.24 -7.05
C ALA A 304 33.81 -22.16 -8.02
N TYR A 305 32.72 -21.50 -7.61
CA TYR A 305 31.54 -21.25 -8.43
C TYR A 305 31.85 -20.43 -9.69
N LEU A 306 32.53 -19.31 -9.53
CA LEU A 306 32.90 -18.43 -10.63
C LEU A 306 33.91 -19.11 -11.57
N ASN A 307 34.88 -19.84 -11.01
CA ASN A 307 35.83 -20.60 -11.81
C ASN A 307 35.12 -21.66 -12.68
N LYS A 308 34.21 -22.46 -12.11
CA LYS A 308 33.41 -23.44 -12.87
C LYS A 308 32.53 -22.77 -13.92
N LYS A 309 31.95 -21.61 -13.59
CA LYS A 309 31.03 -20.89 -14.49
C LYS A 309 31.72 -20.26 -15.71
N TYR A 310 32.94 -19.74 -15.54
CA TYR A 310 33.62 -18.95 -16.57
C TYR A 310 34.82 -19.65 -17.21
N ASN A 311 35.48 -20.58 -16.50
CA ASN A 311 36.74 -21.19 -16.94
C ASN A 311 36.63 -22.69 -17.28
N CYS A 312 35.46 -23.31 -17.08
CA CYS A 312 35.21 -24.70 -17.48
C CYS A 312 34.23 -24.76 -18.64
N GLU A 313 34.47 -25.69 -19.58
CA GLU A 313 33.54 -25.95 -20.70
C GLU A 313 32.21 -26.52 -20.18
N ASP A 314 32.29 -27.43 -19.20
CA ASP A 314 31.13 -27.97 -18.49
C ASP A 314 30.70 -27.06 -17.35
N LYS A 315 29.58 -26.35 -17.55
CA LYS A 315 29.01 -25.39 -16.59
C LYS A 315 28.12 -26.06 -15.52
N GLU A 316 27.81 -27.34 -15.68
CA GLU A 316 27.01 -28.10 -14.71
C GLU A 316 27.89 -28.68 -13.61
N TRP A 317 27.40 -28.60 -12.37
CA TRP A 317 28.07 -29.14 -11.19
C TRP A 317 27.70 -30.61 -11.02
N THR A 318 28.68 -31.51 -11.14
CA THR A 318 28.49 -32.94 -10.90
C THR A 318 28.54 -33.26 -9.40
N SER A 319 27.91 -34.37 -8.99
CA SER A 319 27.91 -34.78 -7.57
C SER A 319 29.34 -35.01 -7.04
N THR A 320 30.23 -35.52 -7.88
CA THR A 320 31.65 -35.75 -7.55
C THR A 320 32.42 -34.45 -7.31
N GLU A 321 32.12 -33.38 -8.06
CA GLU A 321 32.73 -32.06 -7.85
C GLU A 321 32.22 -31.39 -6.58
N ILE A 322 30.93 -31.53 -6.29
CA ILE A 322 30.31 -31.05 -5.05
C ILE A 322 30.95 -31.77 -3.85
N GLU A 323 31.16 -33.08 -3.94
CA GLU A 323 31.84 -33.86 -2.90
C GLU A 323 33.30 -33.46 -2.72
N ALA A 324 34.05 -33.29 -3.81
CA ALA A 324 35.44 -32.82 -3.74
C ALA A 324 35.54 -31.42 -3.08
N LEU A 325 34.60 -30.51 -3.41
CA LEU A 325 34.53 -29.18 -2.81
C LEU A 325 34.14 -29.24 -1.33
N ALA A 326 33.21 -30.13 -0.96
CA ALA A 326 32.82 -30.36 0.43
C ALA A 326 33.99 -30.87 1.29
N VAL A 327 34.76 -31.84 0.78
CA VAL A 327 35.96 -32.37 1.44
C VAL A 327 37.03 -31.27 1.58
N LYS A 328 37.29 -30.52 0.50
CA LYS A 328 38.27 -29.42 0.51
C LYS A 328 37.95 -28.35 1.55
N LEU A 329 36.68 -27.99 1.67
CA LEU A 329 36.21 -26.92 2.57
C LEU A 329 35.82 -27.41 3.97
N LYS A 330 35.90 -28.73 4.22
CA LYS A 330 35.49 -29.38 5.48
C LYS A 330 34.04 -29.05 5.88
N ILE A 331 33.13 -29.03 4.90
CA ILE A 331 31.70 -28.78 5.07
C ILE A 331 30.89 -29.95 4.51
N LYS A 332 29.63 -30.10 4.94
CA LYS A 332 28.83 -31.25 4.50
C LYS A 332 28.45 -31.10 3.02
N HIS A 333 28.46 -32.22 2.28
CA HIS A 333 28.05 -32.27 0.87
C HIS A 333 26.71 -31.56 0.61
N ARG A 334 25.71 -31.82 1.47
CA ARG A 334 24.37 -31.21 1.36
C ARG A 334 24.39 -29.68 1.45
N ASP A 335 25.27 -29.11 2.27
CA ASP A 335 25.36 -27.66 2.43
C ASP A 335 25.97 -27.00 1.18
N VAL A 336 27.00 -27.63 0.59
CA VAL A 336 27.59 -27.21 -0.70
C VAL A 336 26.57 -27.29 -1.82
N GLN A 337 25.85 -28.42 -1.91
CA GLN A 337 24.83 -28.63 -2.93
C GLN A 337 23.69 -27.59 -2.83
N ASN A 338 23.22 -27.33 -1.61
CA ASN A 338 22.20 -26.32 -1.35
C ASN A 338 22.70 -24.91 -1.71
N TRP A 339 23.94 -24.58 -1.34
CA TRP A 339 24.54 -23.28 -1.65
C TRP A 339 24.68 -23.08 -3.17
N ILE A 340 25.22 -24.07 -3.89
CA ILE A 340 25.37 -24.01 -5.36
C ILE A 340 23.99 -23.90 -6.03
N THR A 341 23.00 -24.67 -5.57
CA THR A 341 21.63 -24.58 -6.08
C THR A 341 21.07 -23.17 -5.89
N ARG A 342 21.19 -22.61 -4.68
CA ARG A 342 20.76 -21.22 -4.41
C ARG A 342 21.49 -20.20 -5.29
N ARG A 343 22.79 -20.40 -5.54
CA ARG A 343 23.59 -19.50 -6.39
C ARG A 343 23.20 -19.62 -7.86
N ASN A 344 22.96 -20.83 -8.36
CA ASN A 344 22.40 -21.08 -9.68
C ASN A 344 21.05 -20.38 -9.84
N TRP A 345 20.16 -20.50 -8.86
CA TRP A 345 18.85 -19.83 -8.87
C TRP A 345 18.98 -18.31 -8.84
N ALA A 346 19.86 -17.76 -8.00
CA ALA A 346 20.08 -16.32 -7.90
C ALA A 346 20.68 -15.74 -9.20
N THR A 347 21.64 -16.44 -9.81
CA THR A 347 22.27 -16.01 -11.06
C THR A 347 21.39 -16.25 -12.29
N ALA A 348 20.54 -17.29 -12.28
CA ALA A 348 19.50 -17.46 -13.28
C ALA A 348 18.38 -16.42 -13.15
N GLY A 349 18.06 -16.00 -11.91
CA GLY A 349 17.05 -14.98 -11.60
C GLY A 349 17.42 -13.57 -12.07
N LEU A 350 18.71 -13.23 -12.13
CA LEU A 350 19.20 -11.98 -12.73
C LEU A 350 18.98 -11.92 -14.26
N ALA A 351 18.83 -13.07 -14.92
CA ALA A 351 18.44 -13.16 -16.34
C ALA A 351 16.93 -13.36 -16.55
N ARG A 352 16.14 -13.53 -15.48
CA ARG A 352 14.74 -13.95 -15.51
C ARG A 352 13.83 -13.09 -14.63
N THR A 353 13.89 -11.76 -14.78
CA THR A 353 12.86 -10.87 -14.20
C THR A 353 11.45 -11.18 -14.72
N GLU A 354 11.31 -11.97 -15.79
CA GLU A 354 10.02 -12.47 -16.29
C GLU A 354 9.53 -13.78 -15.65
N LEU A 355 10.40 -14.55 -14.99
CA LEU A 355 10.03 -15.91 -14.52
C LEU A 355 9.67 -15.99 -13.03
N ARG A 356 9.88 -14.90 -12.28
CA ARG A 356 9.54 -14.81 -10.85
C ARG A 356 8.04 -14.85 -10.53
N ARG A 357 7.18 -15.06 -11.53
CA ARG A 357 5.74 -15.30 -11.35
C ARG A 357 5.38 -16.76 -11.10
N ASN A 358 6.29 -17.73 -11.23
CA ASN A 358 5.88 -19.13 -11.34
C ASN A 358 6.08 -20.02 -10.11
N ASP A 359 6.83 -19.57 -9.09
CA ASP A 359 7.22 -20.46 -7.97
C ASP A 359 6.56 -20.13 -6.63
N ASP A 360 5.57 -19.24 -6.62
CA ASP A 360 4.62 -19.18 -5.52
C ASP A 360 3.52 -20.22 -5.82
N PRO A 361 3.41 -21.34 -5.09
CA PRO A 361 2.43 -22.39 -5.40
C PRO A 361 0.97 -21.92 -5.31
N GLY A 362 0.72 -20.72 -4.79
CA GLY A 362 -0.58 -20.04 -4.80
C GLY A 362 -0.76 -18.94 -5.85
N CYS A 363 0.28 -18.53 -6.59
CA CYS A 363 0.23 -17.33 -7.42
C CYS A 363 0.75 -17.61 -8.83
N SER A 364 -0.16 -17.77 -9.79
CA SER A 364 0.06 -17.68 -11.25
C SER A 364 0.31 -18.95 -12.07
N ARG A 365 0.03 -20.16 -11.59
CA ARG A 365 -0.21 -21.25 -12.55
C ARG A 365 -1.46 -20.89 -13.35
N LYS A 366 -1.28 -20.61 -14.64
CA LYS A 366 -2.40 -20.38 -15.57
C LYS A 366 -3.33 -21.59 -15.46
N LEU A 367 -4.62 -21.34 -15.22
CA LEU A 367 -5.60 -22.40 -15.21
C LEU A 367 -5.58 -23.11 -16.57
N PRO A 368 -5.70 -24.45 -16.60
CA PRO A 368 -5.87 -25.18 -17.86
C PRO A 368 -7.04 -24.60 -18.67
N THR A 369 -6.89 -24.54 -20.00
CA THR A 369 -7.87 -23.90 -20.91
C THR A 369 -9.28 -24.43 -20.71
N TYR A 370 -9.45 -25.75 -20.55
CA TYR A 370 -10.77 -26.36 -20.32
C TYR A 370 -11.45 -25.87 -19.03
N LYS A 371 -10.69 -25.60 -17.96
CA LYS A 371 -11.25 -25.04 -16.71
C LYS A 371 -11.69 -23.59 -16.92
N ILE A 372 -10.94 -22.84 -17.72
CA ILE A 372 -11.30 -21.46 -18.07
C ILE A 372 -12.60 -21.45 -18.89
N GLU A 373 -12.73 -22.33 -19.89
CA GLU A 373 -13.94 -22.45 -20.72
C GLU A 373 -15.17 -22.82 -19.89
N GLN A 374 -15.05 -23.74 -18.93
CA GLN A 374 -16.15 -24.08 -18.03
C GLN A 374 -16.49 -22.94 -17.07
N LEU A 375 -15.48 -22.25 -16.52
CA LEU A 375 -15.72 -21.05 -15.70
C LEU A 375 -16.37 -19.92 -16.51
N ASP A 376 -16.02 -19.78 -17.79
CA ASP A 376 -16.65 -18.82 -18.70
C ASP A 376 -18.12 -19.18 -18.96
N ALA A 377 -18.44 -20.47 -19.19
CA ALA A 377 -19.81 -20.94 -19.34
C ALA A 377 -20.66 -20.69 -18.08
N GLU A 378 -20.12 -20.99 -16.90
CA GLU A 378 -20.78 -20.71 -15.62
C GLU A 378 -20.94 -19.20 -15.37
N PHE A 379 -19.99 -18.39 -15.83
CA PHE A 379 -20.07 -16.93 -15.73
C PHE A 379 -21.18 -16.33 -16.62
N GLU A 380 -21.36 -16.86 -17.82
CA GLU A 380 -22.47 -16.45 -18.70
C GLU A 380 -23.83 -16.85 -18.12
N PHE A 381 -23.91 -17.97 -17.40
CA PHE A 381 -25.12 -18.38 -16.71
C PHE A 381 -25.42 -17.52 -15.47
N ASN A 382 -24.43 -17.31 -14.60
CA ASN A 382 -24.57 -16.48 -13.40
C ASN A 382 -23.30 -15.69 -13.09
N ARG A 383 -23.31 -14.37 -13.33
CA ARG A 383 -22.16 -13.47 -13.08
C ARG A 383 -21.83 -13.28 -11.58
N LYS A 384 -22.76 -13.59 -10.68
CA LYS A 384 -22.66 -13.41 -9.23
C LYS A 384 -23.05 -14.71 -8.50
N PRO A 385 -22.26 -15.79 -8.61
CA PRO A 385 -22.55 -17.03 -7.91
C PRO A 385 -22.41 -16.84 -6.39
N GLY A 386 -23.41 -17.28 -5.64
CA GLY A 386 -23.37 -17.34 -4.17
C GLY A 386 -22.36 -18.38 -3.67
N LEU A 387 -22.15 -18.46 -2.35
CA LEU A 387 -21.15 -19.36 -1.75
C LEU A 387 -21.36 -20.84 -2.13
N HIS A 388 -22.61 -21.31 -2.07
CA HIS A 388 -22.93 -22.71 -2.41
C HIS A 388 -22.58 -23.03 -3.86
N GLU A 389 -22.94 -22.12 -4.78
CA GLU A 389 -22.66 -22.26 -6.21
C GLU A 389 -21.15 -22.24 -6.50
N ARG A 390 -20.41 -21.34 -5.83
CA ARG A 390 -18.94 -21.32 -5.95
C ARG A 390 -18.30 -22.60 -5.44
N ASN A 391 -18.79 -23.18 -4.34
CA ASN A 391 -18.31 -24.47 -3.83
C ASN A 391 -18.64 -25.62 -4.80
N ARG A 392 -19.81 -25.59 -5.45
CA ARG A 392 -20.19 -26.55 -6.49
C ARG A 392 -19.24 -26.49 -7.68
N ILE A 393 -19.00 -25.30 -8.21
CA ILE A 393 -18.06 -25.05 -9.32
C ILE A 393 -16.63 -25.46 -8.93
N ALA A 394 -16.20 -25.09 -7.72
CA ALA A 394 -14.88 -25.41 -7.19
C ALA A 394 -14.66 -26.93 -7.12
N SER A 395 -15.66 -27.66 -6.61
CA SER A 395 -15.64 -29.12 -6.52
C SER A 395 -15.62 -29.77 -7.92
N HIS A 396 -16.47 -29.29 -8.83
CA HIS A 396 -16.54 -29.79 -10.21
C HIS A 396 -15.22 -29.62 -10.97
N LEU A 397 -14.56 -28.48 -10.78
CA LEU A 397 -13.32 -28.13 -11.49
C LEU A 397 -12.05 -28.55 -10.75
N ASN A 398 -12.16 -29.15 -9.56
CA ASN A 398 -11.03 -29.39 -8.66
C ASN A 398 -10.18 -28.11 -8.49
N LEU A 399 -10.82 -27.06 -8.01
CA LEU A 399 -10.25 -25.75 -7.67
C LEU A 399 -10.66 -25.39 -6.25
N HIS A 400 -9.93 -24.46 -5.62
CA HIS A 400 -10.36 -23.89 -4.33
C HIS A 400 -11.46 -22.84 -4.55
N GLU A 401 -12.43 -22.73 -3.62
CA GLU A 401 -13.51 -21.71 -3.69
C GLU A 401 -12.95 -20.31 -3.93
N LEU A 402 -11.89 -19.96 -3.20
CA LEU A 402 -11.17 -18.69 -3.36
C LEU A 402 -10.70 -18.43 -4.80
N GLN A 403 -10.26 -19.46 -5.53
CA GLN A 403 -9.83 -19.32 -6.92
C GLN A 403 -11.02 -19.02 -7.83
N VAL A 404 -12.15 -19.70 -7.62
CA VAL A 404 -13.41 -19.46 -8.34
C VAL A 404 -13.89 -18.04 -8.05
N ARG A 405 -13.97 -17.64 -6.77
CA ARG A 405 -14.35 -16.28 -6.36
C ARG A 405 -13.47 -15.22 -7.02
N ASN A 406 -12.15 -15.39 -6.97
CA ASN A 406 -11.20 -14.46 -7.57
C ASN A 406 -11.34 -14.40 -9.10
N TYR A 407 -11.59 -15.53 -9.75
CA TYR A 407 -11.85 -15.60 -11.18
C TYR A 407 -13.11 -14.79 -11.56
N PHE A 408 -14.24 -15.04 -10.90
CA PHE A 408 -15.50 -14.34 -11.17
C PHE A 408 -15.38 -12.84 -10.89
N ASN A 409 -14.71 -12.44 -9.80
CA ASN A 409 -14.43 -11.03 -9.50
C ASN A 409 -13.62 -10.39 -10.63
N LYS A 410 -12.54 -11.05 -11.08
CA LYS A 410 -11.70 -10.56 -12.17
C LYS A 410 -12.48 -10.47 -13.49
N LYS A 411 -13.33 -11.46 -13.78
CA LYS A 411 -14.16 -11.49 -14.98
C LYS A 411 -15.21 -10.38 -14.97
N ARG A 412 -15.87 -10.11 -13.82
CA ARG A 412 -16.76 -8.94 -13.65
C ARG A 412 -16.03 -7.62 -13.86
N MET A 413 -14.84 -7.46 -13.28
CA MET A 413 -14.03 -6.26 -13.50
C MET A 413 -13.65 -6.09 -14.96
N ALA A 414 -13.29 -7.17 -15.66
CA ALA A 414 -12.97 -7.12 -17.09
C ALA A 414 -14.20 -6.78 -17.94
N ALA A 415 -15.38 -7.32 -17.62
CA ALA A 415 -16.63 -7.02 -18.31
C ALA A 415 -17.05 -5.55 -18.13
N ARG A 416 -17.01 -5.03 -16.89
CA ARG A 416 -17.26 -3.60 -16.61
C ARG A 416 -16.29 -2.71 -17.40
N LYS A 417 -15.02 -3.08 -17.42
CA LYS A 417 -13.99 -2.35 -18.16
C LYS A 417 -14.23 -2.37 -19.68
N GLN A 418 -14.65 -3.50 -20.22
CA GLN A 418 -14.99 -3.65 -21.64
C GLN A 418 -16.18 -2.76 -22.01
N GLU A 419 -17.21 -2.71 -21.17
CA GLU A 419 -18.37 -1.82 -21.36
C GLU A 419 -17.95 -0.34 -21.32
N GLU A 420 -17.10 0.05 -20.36
CA GLU A 420 -16.53 1.41 -20.31
C GLU A 420 -15.72 1.74 -21.57
N TRP A 421 -14.95 0.80 -22.09
CA TRP A 421 -14.20 0.97 -23.33
C TRP A 421 -15.13 1.12 -24.54
N GLU A 422 -16.24 0.39 -24.60
CA GLU A 422 -17.23 0.51 -25.66
C GLU A 422 -17.96 1.85 -25.63
N VAL A 423 -18.35 2.32 -24.43
CA VAL A 423 -18.89 3.67 -24.25
C VAL A 423 -17.89 4.72 -24.71
N ALA A 424 -16.63 4.63 -24.25
CA ALA A 424 -15.59 5.59 -24.64
C ALA A 424 -15.28 5.55 -26.14
N ARG A 425 -15.30 4.37 -26.76
CA ARG A 425 -15.16 4.20 -28.22
C ARG A 425 -16.32 4.86 -28.96
N ASN A 426 -17.56 4.64 -28.51
CA ASN A 426 -18.74 5.22 -29.13
C ASN A 426 -18.75 6.76 -29.01
N GLU A 427 -18.37 7.29 -27.85
CA GLU A 427 -18.17 8.73 -27.66
C GLU A 427 -17.09 9.27 -28.58
N PHE A 428 -15.93 8.61 -28.65
CA PHE A 428 -14.84 8.99 -29.55
C PHE A 428 -15.30 9.05 -31.02
N LEU A 429 -16.06 8.06 -31.50
CA LEU A 429 -16.54 8.04 -32.88
C LEU A 429 -17.48 9.21 -33.20
N ARG A 430 -18.26 9.68 -32.22
CA ARG A 430 -19.16 10.83 -32.34
C ARG A 430 -18.44 12.18 -32.30
N LEU A 431 -17.18 12.23 -31.86
CA LEU A 431 -16.43 13.49 -31.79
C LEU A 431 -16.09 14.05 -33.19
N PRO A 432 -16.06 15.38 -33.34
CA PRO A 432 -15.44 16.05 -34.49
C PRO A 432 -13.98 15.64 -34.67
N GLU A 433 -13.51 15.65 -35.92
CA GLU A 433 -12.18 15.16 -36.30
C GLU A 433 -11.03 15.87 -35.56
N PHE A 434 -11.14 17.18 -35.33
CA PHE A 434 -10.12 17.93 -34.58
C PHE A 434 -9.99 17.43 -33.13
N LYS A 435 -11.11 17.10 -32.47
CA LYS A 435 -11.12 16.56 -31.11
C LYS A 435 -10.56 15.15 -31.06
N LYS A 436 -10.85 14.32 -32.07
CA LYS A 436 -10.26 12.98 -32.21
C LYS A 436 -8.74 13.07 -32.24
N LYS A 437 -8.17 13.96 -33.08
CA LYS A 437 -6.72 14.19 -33.14
C LYS A 437 -6.11 14.65 -31.81
N MET A 438 -6.78 15.56 -31.10
CA MET A 438 -6.33 15.97 -29.76
C MET A 438 -6.31 14.79 -28.78
N LEU A 439 -7.35 13.96 -28.79
CA LEU A 439 -7.50 12.84 -27.89
C LEU A 439 -6.47 11.72 -28.20
N GLU A 440 -6.13 11.54 -29.48
CA GLU A 440 -5.02 10.67 -29.90
C GLU A 440 -3.64 11.21 -29.49
N SER A 441 -3.40 12.52 -29.58
CA SER A 441 -2.19 13.16 -29.07
C SER A 441 -2.03 12.88 -27.57
N VAL A 442 -3.09 13.08 -26.78
CA VAL A 442 -3.07 12.82 -25.33
C VAL A 442 -2.79 11.34 -25.03
N ALA A 443 -3.29 10.42 -25.86
CA ALA A 443 -3.03 8.99 -25.69
C ALA A 443 -1.58 8.58 -26.06
N ALA A 444 -0.95 9.30 -26.98
CA ALA A 444 0.45 9.09 -27.38
C ALA A 444 1.45 9.64 -26.36
N GLU A 445 1.06 10.65 -25.59
CA GLU A 445 1.91 11.23 -24.54
C GLU A 445 2.19 10.25 -23.38
N ARG A 446 3.36 10.42 -22.74
CA ARG A 446 3.73 9.63 -21.54
C ARG A 446 2.79 9.96 -20.36
N ARG A 447 2.83 9.12 -19.32
CA ARG A 447 1.91 9.16 -18.17
C ARG A 447 1.74 10.60 -17.65
N LYS A 448 0.53 11.14 -17.82
CA LYS A 448 0.06 12.39 -17.20
C LYS A 448 -0.43 12.13 -15.79
N THR A 449 -0.33 13.14 -14.94
CA THR A 449 -0.99 13.18 -13.64
C THR A 449 -2.52 13.22 -13.83
N ALA A 450 -3.26 12.93 -12.76
CA ALA A 450 -4.73 13.00 -12.79
C ALA A 450 -5.23 14.41 -13.10
N ALA A 451 -4.57 15.45 -12.56
CA ALA A 451 -4.92 16.86 -12.79
C ALA A 451 -4.73 17.26 -14.26
N GLU A 452 -3.59 16.92 -14.86
CA GLU A 452 -3.34 17.16 -16.28
C GLU A 452 -4.32 16.43 -17.19
N SER A 453 -4.73 15.23 -16.80
CA SER A 453 -5.71 14.43 -17.54
C SER A 453 -7.12 15.03 -17.43
N MET A 454 -7.50 15.59 -16.28
CA MET A 454 -8.76 16.33 -16.13
C MET A 454 -8.78 17.60 -16.98
N ASP A 455 -7.69 18.37 -16.97
CA ASP A 455 -7.56 19.58 -17.78
C ASP A 455 -7.61 19.25 -19.29
N ALA A 456 -6.91 18.20 -19.71
CA ALA A 456 -6.99 17.71 -21.10
C ALA A 456 -8.42 17.30 -21.48
N ALA A 457 -9.14 16.62 -20.60
CA ALA A 457 -10.53 16.23 -20.84
C ALA A 457 -11.44 17.46 -21.01
N ASN A 458 -11.27 18.48 -20.15
CA ASN A 458 -12.01 19.74 -20.23
C ASN A 458 -11.73 20.50 -21.53
N ARG A 459 -10.45 20.60 -21.95
CA ARG A 459 -10.06 21.25 -23.21
C ARG A 459 -10.65 20.55 -24.43
N ILE A 460 -10.70 19.22 -24.42
CA ILE A 460 -11.31 18.44 -25.52
C ILE A 460 -12.84 18.50 -25.43
N GLY A 461 -13.41 18.74 -24.25
CA GLY A 461 -14.85 18.71 -24.01
C GLY A 461 -15.39 17.28 -24.00
N VAL A 462 -14.69 16.38 -23.32
CA VAL A 462 -15.12 15.02 -23.00
C VAL A 462 -15.07 14.79 -21.50
N SER A 463 -15.81 13.81 -20.99
CA SER A 463 -15.69 13.46 -19.58
C SER A 463 -14.29 12.92 -19.27
N TYR A 464 -13.80 13.18 -18.06
CA TYR A 464 -12.53 12.62 -17.57
C TYR A 464 -12.51 11.08 -17.69
N ARG A 465 -13.63 10.42 -17.35
CA ARG A 465 -13.78 8.96 -17.45
C ARG A 465 -13.62 8.47 -18.89
N THR A 466 -14.20 9.18 -19.85
CA THR A 466 -14.08 8.87 -21.29
C THR A 466 -12.64 8.95 -21.75
N LEU A 467 -11.93 10.04 -21.39
CA LEU A 467 -10.53 10.22 -21.76
C LEU A 467 -9.66 9.08 -21.20
N CYS A 468 -9.78 8.77 -19.91
CA CYS A 468 -9.03 7.69 -19.28
C CYS A 468 -9.33 6.34 -19.93
N SER A 469 -10.61 6.02 -20.15
CA SER A 469 -11.04 4.77 -20.78
C SER A 469 -10.51 4.64 -22.20
N PHE A 470 -10.52 5.72 -22.99
CA PHE A 470 -9.93 5.72 -24.33
C PHE A 470 -8.42 5.51 -24.30
N VAL A 471 -7.69 6.20 -23.42
CA VAL A 471 -6.23 6.05 -23.30
C VAL A 471 -5.87 4.61 -22.94
N GLU A 472 -6.62 4.00 -22.03
CA GLU A 472 -6.43 2.59 -21.68
C GLU A 472 -6.77 1.64 -22.83
N TRP A 473 -7.90 1.86 -23.52
CA TRP A 473 -8.28 1.11 -24.71
C TRP A 473 -7.20 1.20 -25.80
N ARG A 474 -6.70 2.39 -26.09
CA ARG A 474 -5.60 2.61 -27.06
C ARG A 474 -4.34 1.86 -26.65
N LYS A 475 -3.92 1.94 -25.38
CA LYS A 475 -2.76 1.19 -24.88
C LYS A 475 -2.95 -0.32 -25.02
N ALA A 476 -4.16 -0.84 -24.76
CA ALA A 476 -4.48 -2.25 -24.92
C ALA A 476 -4.38 -2.68 -26.40
N THR A 477 -4.91 -1.89 -27.33
CA THR A 477 -4.85 -2.18 -28.78
C THR A 477 -3.42 -2.14 -29.33
N VAL A 478 -2.62 -1.12 -28.99
CA VAL A 478 -1.21 -1.02 -29.40
C VAL A 478 -0.38 -2.16 -28.80
N GLY A 479 -0.63 -2.48 -27.51
CA GLY A 479 0.03 -3.59 -26.84
C GLY A 479 -0.31 -4.96 -27.45
N ALA A 480 -1.55 -5.16 -27.92
CA ALA A 480 -1.96 -6.37 -28.62
C ALA A 480 -1.33 -6.48 -30.02
N ALA A 481 -1.30 -5.38 -30.78
CA ALA A 481 -0.66 -5.33 -32.11
C ALA A 481 0.85 -5.65 -32.02
N ASN A 482 1.55 -5.08 -31.05
CA ASN A 482 2.98 -5.35 -30.85
C ASN A 482 3.25 -6.81 -30.47
N LYS A 483 2.38 -7.43 -29.67
CA LYS A 483 2.50 -8.86 -29.35
C LYS A 483 2.29 -9.74 -30.57
N ASN A 484 1.28 -9.45 -31.40
CA ASN A 484 1.05 -10.23 -32.63
C ASN A 484 2.19 -10.11 -33.64
N ASN A 485 2.79 -8.93 -33.78
CA ASN A 485 3.96 -8.74 -34.64
C ASN A 485 5.19 -9.53 -34.14
N GLN A 486 5.34 -9.71 -32.83
CA GLN A 486 6.46 -10.48 -32.26
C GLN A 486 6.37 -11.99 -32.55
N TYR A 487 5.18 -12.53 -32.84
CA TYR A 487 4.98 -13.94 -33.22
C TYR A 487 5.01 -14.20 -34.73
N GLN A 488 5.14 -13.17 -35.57
CA GLN A 488 5.32 -13.35 -37.02
C GLN A 488 6.80 -13.51 -37.44
N TYR A 489 7.73 -13.31 -36.51
CA TYR A 489 9.19 -13.44 -36.75
C TYR A 489 9.82 -14.67 -36.07
N TYR A 490 8.99 -15.61 -35.63
CA TYR A 490 9.38 -16.96 -35.20
C TYR A 490 8.54 -17.97 -35.97
#